data_AF-A0A1Y4JSL8-F1
#
_entry.id   AF-A0A1Y4JSL8-F1
#
_cell.length_a   1.000
_cell.length_b   1.000
_cell.length_c   1.000
_cell.angle_alpha   90.00
_cell.angle_beta   90.00
_cell.angle_gamma   90.00
#
_symmetry.space_group_name_H-M   'P 1'
#
loop_
_entity.id
_entity.type
_entity.pdbx_description
1 polymer ?
#
loop_
_entity_poly.entity_id
_entity_poly.type
_entity_poly.pdbx_seq_one_letter_code
_entity_poly.pdbx_strand_id
1 'polypeptide(L)'
;MDMKTYLLDILNRYNRFSDNLDIKTILCNKSWQIFNNTGYKELYIFQEDGSLIASSKGNVINATWKYISANKSLIISFKEQSYMLHPSFLDNLLFVLQKDGTEEYLFMINEEHSNIFQPKSLNDLTFYLKRQKEVEEKKQLQHEQAIRAERQRIQEENKLKHYKEQWITCRKQLWEQQRYKILNSSLEYQTALKNKKKWRTIKFIIFLLFLCYWGWYIFYGIDYINQFKGFSWWALFIVTTFTLSFPAFIVLCLIKPYKTPTRYEEELKQNFINKID
;
A
#
# COMPACT_ATOMS: atom_id res chain seq x y z
N MET A 1 -14.57 -0.45 -45.42
CA MET A 1 -13.18 -0.79 -45.06
C MET A 1 -12.90 -2.15 -45.61
N ASP A 2 -11.86 -2.28 -46.43
CA ASP A 2 -11.45 -3.59 -46.96
C ASP A 2 -10.87 -4.44 -45.82
N MET A 3 -11.07 -5.75 -45.85
CA MET A 3 -10.69 -6.68 -44.76
C MET A 3 -9.18 -6.59 -44.44
N LYS A 4 -8.37 -6.30 -45.46
CA LYS A 4 -6.94 -6.02 -45.34
C LYS A 4 -6.67 -4.76 -44.50
N THR A 5 -7.34 -3.66 -44.80
CA THR A 5 -7.19 -2.38 -44.08
C THR A 5 -7.54 -2.50 -42.59
N TYR A 6 -8.52 -3.33 -42.25
CA TYR A 6 -8.91 -3.57 -40.86
C TYR A 6 -7.91 -4.45 -40.10
N LEU A 7 -7.37 -5.50 -40.74
CA LEU A 7 -6.27 -6.30 -40.21
C LEU A 7 -5.03 -5.44 -39.97
N LEU A 8 -4.68 -4.59 -40.93
CA LEU A 8 -3.61 -3.59 -40.83
C LEU A 8 -3.77 -2.68 -39.60
N ASP A 9 -4.97 -2.15 -39.37
CA ASP A 9 -5.26 -1.26 -38.24
C ASP A 9 -5.18 -2.00 -36.89
N ILE A 10 -5.60 -3.27 -36.82
CA ILE A 10 -5.38 -4.11 -35.65
C ILE A 10 -3.88 -4.32 -35.42
N LEU A 11 -3.14 -4.79 -36.43
CA LEU A 11 -1.72 -5.09 -36.32
C LEU A 11 -0.89 -3.85 -35.94
N ASN A 12 -1.21 -2.69 -36.53
CA ASN A 12 -0.55 -1.43 -36.21
C ASN A 12 -0.81 -0.95 -34.77
N ARG A 13 -2.00 -1.19 -34.21
CA ARG A 13 -2.28 -0.89 -32.79
C ARG A 13 -1.65 -1.90 -31.83
N TYR A 14 -1.52 -3.14 -32.27
CA TYR A 14 -0.89 -4.23 -31.54
C TYR A 14 0.62 -4.37 -31.82
N ASN A 15 1.25 -3.34 -32.39
CA ASN A 15 2.70 -3.24 -32.64
C ASN A 15 3.48 -3.21 -31.31
N ARG A 16 3.39 -4.33 -30.59
CA ARG A 16 3.97 -4.70 -29.32
C ARG A 16 4.88 -5.89 -29.57
N PHE A 17 5.65 -5.85 -30.66
CA PHE A 17 6.84 -6.67 -30.70
C PHE A 17 7.71 -6.20 -29.54
N SER A 18 7.76 -6.99 -28.46
CA SER A 18 8.59 -6.71 -27.29
C SER A 18 10.04 -6.82 -27.75
N ASP A 19 10.78 -5.70 -27.69
CA ASP A 19 12.20 -5.59 -28.06
C ASP A 19 13.11 -6.65 -27.40
N ASN A 20 12.63 -7.32 -26.34
CA ASN A 20 13.35 -8.33 -25.57
C ASN A 20 13.10 -9.79 -26.00
N LEU A 21 12.35 -10.07 -27.07
CA LEU A 21 12.09 -11.45 -27.51
C LEU A 21 13.17 -11.94 -28.50
N ASP A 22 13.80 -13.07 -28.20
CA ASP A 22 14.76 -13.71 -29.11
C ASP A 22 14.04 -14.36 -30.29
N ILE A 23 13.94 -13.60 -31.39
CA ILE A 23 13.30 -14.01 -32.65
C ILE A 23 13.88 -15.32 -33.17
N LYS A 24 15.17 -15.57 -32.96
CA LYS A 24 15.82 -16.81 -33.40
C LYS A 24 15.20 -18.01 -32.68
N THR A 25 15.08 -17.92 -31.36
CA THR A 25 14.44 -18.96 -30.54
C THR A 25 12.97 -19.19 -30.92
N ILE A 26 12.22 -18.13 -31.24
CA ILE A 26 10.80 -18.24 -31.62
C ILE A 26 10.63 -18.91 -32.98
N LEU A 27 11.45 -18.50 -33.96
CA LEU A 27 11.37 -19.02 -35.32
C LEU A 27 11.85 -20.47 -35.42
N CYS A 28 12.97 -20.80 -34.78
CA CYS A 28 13.64 -22.09 -34.96
C CYS A 28 13.00 -23.25 -34.17
N ASN A 29 12.29 -22.94 -33.07
CA ASN A 29 11.70 -23.98 -32.22
C ASN A 29 10.34 -24.49 -32.73
N LYS A 30 9.83 -23.97 -33.84
CA LYS A 30 8.47 -24.22 -34.33
C LYS A 30 8.45 -24.40 -35.84
N SER A 31 7.48 -25.18 -36.32
CA SER A 31 7.12 -25.24 -37.73
C SER A 31 5.97 -24.26 -38.00
N TRP A 32 6.12 -23.46 -39.05
CA TRP A 32 5.20 -22.36 -39.33
C TRP A 32 4.39 -22.65 -40.59
N GLN A 33 3.09 -22.81 -40.44
CA GLN A 33 2.16 -22.90 -41.56
C GLN A 33 1.82 -21.51 -42.09
N ILE A 34 2.03 -21.32 -43.40
CA ILE A 34 1.71 -20.07 -44.08
C ILE A 34 0.22 -20.01 -44.36
N PHE A 35 -0.41 -18.91 -43.96
CA PHE A 35 -1.80 -18.62 -44.27
C PHE A 35 -1.88 -17.97 -45.64
N ASN A 36 -2.09 -18.79 -46.67
CA ASN A 36 -2.22 -18.34 -48.05
C ASN A 36 -3.69 -18.44 -48.54
N ASN A 37 -4.02 -17.68 -49.57
CA ASN A 37 -5.35 -17.72 -50.20
C ASN A 37 -5.51 -18.89 -51.19
N THR A 38 -4.50 -19.77 -51.31
CA THR A 38 -4.50 -20.85 -52.33
C THR A 38 -5.21 -22.11 -51.87
N GLY A 39 -5.49 -22.22 -50.56
CA GLY A 39 -6.14 -23.39 -49.95
C GLY A 39 -5.22 -24.58 -49.71
N TYR A 40 -3.93 -24.47 -50.05
CA TYR A 40 -2.94 -25.53 -49.87
C TYR A 40 -2.06 -25.27 -48.65
N LYS A 41 -1.75 -26.34 -47.93
CA LYS A 41 -0.82 -26.30 -46.80
C LYS A 41 0.59 -25.99 -47.31
N GLU A 42 1.12 -24.86 -46.85
CA GLU A 42 2.47 -24.40 -47.07
C GLU A 42 3.16 -24.25 -45.71
N LEU A 43 4.35 -24.82 -45.57
CA LEU A 43 5.08 -24.93 -44.29
C LEU A 43 6.48 -24.35 -44.43
N TYR A 44 6.84 -23.45 -43.53
CA TYR A 44 8.15 -22.84 -43.41
C TYR A 44 8.79 -23.33 -42.11
N ILE A 45 9.96 -23.97 -42.22
CA ILE A 45 10.73 -24.49 -41.09
C ILE A 45 12.06 -23.76 -41.06
N PHE A 46 12.22 -22.88 -40.07
CA PHE A 46 13.44 -22.11 -39.87
C PHE A 46 14.42 -22.94 -39.05
N GLN A 47 15.67 -23.03 -39.50
CA GLN A 47 16.73 -23.73 -38.77
C GLN A 47 17.71 -22.73 -38.15
N GLU A 48 18.34 -23.12 -37.04
CA GLU A 48 19.28 -22.26 -36.31
C GLU A 48 20.53 -21.88 -37.12
N ASP A 49 20.88 -22.67 -38.13
CA ASP A 49 22.00 -22.46 -39.05
C ASP A 49 21.72 -21.38 -40.11
N GLY A 50 20.49 -20.86 -40.16
CA GLY A 50 20.06 -19.87 -41.15
C GLY A 50 19.48 -20.48 -42.43
N SER A 51 19.27 -21.79 -42.48
CA SER A 51 18.53 -22.43 -43.57
C SER A 51 17.02 -22.38 -43.32
N LEU A 52 16.25 -22.22 -44.39
CA LEU A 52 14.79 -22.24 -44.39
C LEU A 52 14.32 -23.35 -45.32
N ILE A 53 13.50 -24.24 -44.81
CA ILE A 53 12.84 -25.28 -45.61
C ILE A 53 11.41 -24.84 -45.85
N ALA A 54 11.07 -24.54 -47.11
CA ALA A 54 9.70 -24.25 -47.53
C ALA A 54 9.11 -25.47 -48.22
N SER A 55 8.04 -26.04 -47.66
CA SER A 55 7.31 -27.17 -48.25
C SER A 55 5.92 -26.75 -48.69
N SER A 56 5.56 -27.04 -49.94
CA SER A 56 4.22 -26.82 -50.48
C SER A 56 3.79 -28.04 -51.29
N LYS A 57 2.66 -28.66 -50.93
CA LYS A 57 2.14 -29.89 -51.56
C LYS A 57 3.18 -31.04 -51.66
N GLY A 58 4.11 -31.13 -50.72
CA GLY A 58 5.18 -32.13 -50.73
C GLY A 58 6.41 -31.77 -51.55
N ASN A 59 6.39 -30.68 -52.33
CA ASN A 59 7.58 -30.14 -52.96
C ASN A 59 8.36 -29.30 -51.95
N VAL A 60 9.69 -29.49 -51.91
CA VAL A 60 10.58 -28.80 -50.97
C VAL A 60 11.48 -27.82 -51.71
N ILE A 61 11.50 -26.58 -51.23
CA ILE A 61 12.38 -25.52 -51.68
C ILE A 61 13.30 -25.15 -50.51
N ASN A 62 14.61 -25.32 -50.74
CA ASN A 62 15.62 -24.85 -49.79
C ASN A 62 15.89 -23.37 -50.04
N ALA A 63 15.74 -22.58 -48.99
CA ALA A 63 15.96 -21.15 -48.91
C ALA A 63 16.89 -20.85 -47.73
N THR A 64 17.27 -19.58 -47.57
CA THR A 64 18.00 -19.11 -46.39
C THR A 64 17.25 -17.99 -45.71
N TRP A 65 17.51 -17.80 -44.43
CA TRP A 65 16.93 -16.70 -43.66
C TRP A 65 17.98 -16.08 -42.76
N LYS A 66 17.82 -14.79 -42.46
CA LYS A 66 18.71 -14.07 -41.56
C LYS A 66 17.95 -12.97 -40.83
N TYR A 67 18.11 -12.91 -39.52
CA TYR A 67 17.63 -11.78 -38.73
C TYR A 67 18.69 -10.67 -38.67
N ILE A 68 18.27 -9.44 -38.97
CA ILE A 68 19.08 -8.22 -38.89
C ILE A 68 18.56 -7.39 -37.73
N SER A 69 19.29 -7.42 -36.62
CA SER A 69 18.95 -6.66 -35.41
C SER A 69 18.94 -5.15 -35.64
N ALA A 70 19.85 -4.63 -36.47
CA ALA A 70 19.99 -3.20 -36.75
C ALA A 70 18.73 -2.55 -37.34
N ASN A 71 17.98 -3.29 -38.16
CA ASN A 71 16.72 -2.82 -38.75
C ASN A 71 15.50 -3.61 -38.21
N LYS A 72 15.70 -4.43 -37.16
CA LYS A 72 14.70 -5.35 -36.62
C LYS A 72 13.94 -6.10 -37.73
N SER A 73 14.67 -6.62 -38.72
CA SER A 73 14.10 -7.21 -39.93
C SER A 73 14.57 -8.65 -40.14
N LEU A 74 13.68 -9.46 -40.70
CA LEU A 74 13.94 -10.81 -41.14
C LEU A 74 14.11 -10.79 -42.67
N ILE A 75 15.26 -11.25 -43.16
CA ILE A 75 15.47 -11.50 -44.57
C ILE A 75 15.19 -12.97 -44.84
N ILE A 76 14.39 -13.25 -45.86
CA ILE A 76 14.20 -14.59 -46.42
C ILE A 76 14.66 -14.57 -47.87
N SER A 77 15.62 -15.42 -48.22
CA SER A 77 16.24 -15.49 -49.54
C SER A 77 15.93 -16.83 -50.21
N PHE A 78 15.13 -16.76 -51.26
CA PHE A 78 14.91 -17.85 -52.21
C PHE A 78 15.90 -17.74 -53.37
N LYS A 79 16.02 -18.80 -54.19
CA LYS A 79 16.95 -18.84 -55.34
C LYS A 79 16.81 -17.67 -56.32
N GLU A 80 15.60 -17.14 -56.46
CA GLU A 80 15.27 -16.10 -57.45
C GLU A 80 15.08 -14.71 -56.82
N GLN A 81 14.73 -14.64 -55.53
CA GLN A 81 14.29 -13.40 -54.91
C GLN A 81 14.50 -13.43 -53.39
N SER A 82 14.73 -12.25 -52.81
CA SER A 82 14.85 -12.07 -51.37
C SER A 82 13.82 -11.06 -50.87
N TYR A 83 13.28 -11.33 -49.70
CA TYR A 83 12.25 -10.53 -49.05
C TYR A 83 12.77 -10.01 -47.72
N MET A 84 12.64 -8.70 -47.50
CA MET A 84 12.85 -8.10 -46.19
C MET A 84 11.49 -7.96 -45.50
N LEU A 85 11.39 -8.49 -44.29
CA LEU A 85 10.15 -8.60 -43.54
C LEU A 85 10.33 -8.03 -42.13
N HIS A 86 9.38 -7.24 -41.64
CA HIS A 86 9.37 -6.70 -40.29
C HIS A 86 8.36 -7.44 -39.42
N PRO A 87 8.75 -7.92 -38.22
CA PRO A 87 7.80 -8.41 -37.22
C PRO A 87 6.77 -7.33 -36.88
N SER A 88 5.50 -7.62 -37.13
CA SER A 88 4.40 -6.68 -36.86
C SER A 88 3.56 -7.14 -35.67
N PHE A 89 3.29 -8.46 -35.58
CA PHE A 89 2.54 -9.04 -34.47
C PHE A 89 3.07 -10.44 -34.17
N LEU A 90 3.18 -10.77 -32.89
CA LEU A 90 3.55 -12.09 -32.43
C LEU A 90 2.71 -12.47 -31.22
N ASP A 91 2.10 -13.64 -31.31
CA ASP A 91 1.43 -14.34 -30.23
C ASP A 91 1.92 -15.81 -30.23
N ASN A 92 1.51 -16.60 -29.23
CA ASN A 92 1.91 -18.00 -29.11
C ASN A 92 1.50 -18.86 -30.33
N LEU A 93 0.45 -18.45 -31.04
CA LEU A 93 -0.16 -19.16 -32.16
C LEU A 93 0.08 -18.50 -33.51
N LEU A 94 0.15 -17.17 -33.57
CA LEU A 94 0.16 -16.39 -34.80
C LEU A 94 1.42 -15.51 -34.84
N PHE A 95 2.14 -15.56 -35.94
CA PHE A 95 3.24 -14.65 -36.23
C PHE A 95 2.99 -13.94 -37.55
N VAL A 96 3.05 -12.61 -37.52
CA VAL A 96 2.74 -11.75 -38.67
C VAL A 96 3.95 -10.90 -39.02
N LEU A 97 4.34 -10.99 -40.28
CA LEU A 97 5.48 -10.32 -40.86
C LEU A 97 5.00 -9.37 -41.96
N GLN A 98 5.39 -8.11 -41.91
CA GLN A 98 5.10 -7.12 -42.95
C GLN A 98 6.26 -7.03 -43.92
N LYS A 99 6.01 -7.05 -45.23
CA LYS A 99 7.07 -6.84 -46.22
C LYS A 99 7.49 -5.37 -46.26
N ASP A 100 8.81 -5.14 -46.20
CA ASP A 100 9.40 -3.82 -46.08
C ASP A 100 8.93 -2.88 -47.21
N GLY A 101 8.57 -1.65 -46.82
CA GLY A 101 8.04 -0.63 -47.72
C GLY A 101 6.66 -0.93 -48.34
N THR A 102 5.93 -1.96 -47.89
CA THR A 102 4.62 -2.33 -48.47
C THR A 102 3.55 -2.60 -47.41
N GLU A 103 2.28 -2.62 -47.81
CA GLU A 103 1.15 -3.08 -46.98
C GLU A 103 0.87 -4.59 -47.14
N GLU A 104 1.86 -5.35 -47.62
CA GLU A 104 1.74 -6.81 -47.77
C GLU A 104 2.17 -7.51 -46.47
N TYR A 105 1.33 -8.42 -45.97
CA TYR A 105 1.57 -9.16 -44.75
C TYR A 105 1.63 -10.66 -45.01
N LEU A 106 2.60 -11.31 -44.39
CA LEU A 106 2.76 -12.75 -44.31
C LEU A 106 2.26 -13.21 -42.94
N PHE A 107 1.20 -14.01 -42.95
CA PHE A 107 0.61 -14.60 -41.75
C PHE A 107 1.11 -16.04 -41.60
N MET A 108 1.66 -16.36 -40.42
CA MET A 108 2.24 -17.65 -40.11
C MET A 108 1.64 -18.20 -38.82
N ILE A 109 1.32 -19.48 -38.78
CA ILE A 109 0.67 -20.13 -37.64
C ILE A 109 1.53 -21.30 -37.18
N ASN A 110 1.66 -21.49 -35.86
CA ASN A 110 2.36 -22.66 -35.34
C ASN A 110 1.64 -23.96 -35.74
N GLU A 111 2.34 -24.85 -36.44
CA GLU A 111 1.81 -26.12 -36.95
C GLU A 111 1.31 -27.04 -35.83
N GLU A 112 2.00 -27.10 -34.68
CA GLU A 112 1.61 -27.95 -33.54
C GLU A 112 0.19 -27.64 -33.05
N HIS A 113 -0.23 -26.38 -33.20
CA HIS A 113 -1.55 -25.92 -32.80
C HIS A 113 -2.48 -25.66 -33.99
N SER A 114 -2.05 -25.97 -35.22
CA SER A 114 -2.85 -25.76 -36.44
C SER A 114 -4.19 -26.52 -36.41
N ASN A 115 -4.22 -27.72 -35.81
CA ASN A 115 -5.44 -28.52 -35.65
C ASN A 115 -6.42 -27.94 -34.62
N ILE A 116 -5.93 -27.13 -33.67
CA ILE A 116 -6.72 -26.46 -32.62
C ILE A 116 -7.14 -25.06 -33.08
N PHE A 117 -6.41 -24.46 -34.00
CA PHE A 117 -6.67 -23.15 -34.56
C PHE A 117 -7.92 -23.19 -35.46
N GLN A 118 -9.02 -22.65 -34.95
CA GLN A 118 -10.32 -22.67 -35.62
C GLN A 118 -10.37 -21.89 -36.95
N PRO A 119 -9.62 -20.80 -37.14
CA PRO A 119 -9.60 -20.12 -38.43
C PRO A 119 -9.02 -20.99 -39.54
N LYS A 120 -9.84 -21.30 -40.54
CA LYS A 120 -9.38 -21.94 -41.79
C LYS A 120 -9.29 -20.96 -42.95
N SER A 121 -9.82 -19.75 -42.76
CA SER A 121 -9.83 -18.66 -43.74
C SER A 121 -9.39 -17.33 -43.13
N LEU A 122 -8.94 -16.40 -43.97
CA LEU A 122 -8.52 -15.05 -43.55
C LEU A 122 -9.67 -14.30 -42.82
N ASN A 123 -10.91 -14.61 -43.17
CA ASN A 123 -12.10 -14.03 -42.56
C ASN A 123 -12.30 -14.54 -41.12
N ASP A 124 -12.07 -15.84 -40.89
CA ASP A 124 -12.13 -16.43 -39.54
C ASP A 124 -11.01 -15.89 -38.64
N LEU A 125 -9.83 -15.62 -39.21
CA LEU A 125 -8.70 -15.01 -38.48
C LEU A 125 -9.06 -13.60 -38.03
N THR A 126 -9.75 -12.85 -38.90
CA THR A 126 -10.26 -11.51 -38.59
C THR A 126 -11.26 -11.56 -37.43
N PHE A 127 -12.16 -12.54 -37.43
CA PHE A 127 -13.12 -12.73 -36.34
C PHE A 127 -12.44 -13.10 -35.01
N TYR A 128 -11.41 -13.95 -35.05
CA TYR A 128 -10.59 -14.30 -33.88
C TYR A 128 -9.93 -13.07 -33.27
N LEU A 129 -9.25 -12.26 -34.09
CA LEU A 129 -8.58 -11.03 -33.62
C LEU A 129 -9.57 -10.02 -33.05
N LYS A 130 -10.74 -9.87 -33.68
CA LYS A 130 -11.82 -9.01 -33.17
C LYS A 130 -12.26 -9.44 -31.77
N ARG A 131 -12.47 -10.74 -31.56
CA ARG A 131 -12.90 -11.28 -30.26
C ARG A 131 -11.84 -11.05 -29.18
N GLN A 132 -10.56 -11.22 -29.49
CA GLN A 132 -9.48 -10.96 -28.54
C GLN A 132 -9.44 -9.49 -28.11
N LYS A 133 -9.62 -8.56 -29.07
CA LYS A 133 -9.71 -7.13 -28.78
C LYS A 133 -10.88 -6.78 -27.88
N GLU A 134 -12.08 -7.30 -28.16
CA GLU A 134 -13.26 -7.06 -27.33
C GLU A 134 -13.08 -7.60 -25.90
N VAL A 135 -12.40 -8.72 -25.74
CA VAL A 135 -12.07 -9.28 -24.41
C VAL A 135 -11.10 -8.37 -23.66
N GLU A 136 -10.07 -7.87 -24.32
CA GLU A 136 -9.07 -7.00 -23.70
C GLU A 136 -9.66 -5.63 -23.33
N GLU A 137 -10.48 -5.04 -24.20
CA GLU A 137 -11.21 -3.80 -23.92
C GLU A 137 -12.17 -3.97 -22.74
N LYS A 138 -12.87 -5.10 -22.65
CA LYS A 138 -13.74 -5.41 -21.51
C LYS A 138 -12.95 -5.54 -20.20
N LYS A 139 -11.79 -6.19 -20.22
CA LYS A 139 -10.91 -6.29 -19.05
C LYS A 139 -10.42 -4.92 -18.59
N GLN A 140 -9.98 -4.07 -19.53
CA GLN A 140 -9.54 -2.70 -19.24
C GLN A 140 -10.67 -1.88 -18.64
N LEU A 141 -11.88 -1.97 -19.21
CA LEU A 141 -13.06 -1.26 -18.69
C LEU A 141 -13.42 -1.73 -17.27
N GLN A 142 -13.40 -3.04 -17.02
CA GLN A 142 -13.64 -3.58 -15.68
C GLN A 142 -12.58 -3.10 -14.66
N HIS A 143 -11.30 -3.07 -15.07
CA HIS A 143 -10.22 -2.58 -14.23
C HIS A 143 -10.39 -1.10 -13.89
N GLU A 144 -10.76 -0.27 -14.89
CA GLU A 144 -11.01 1.16 -14.68
C GLU A 144 -12.22 1.39 -13.77
N GLN A 145 -13.29 0.62 -13.94
CA GLN A 145 -14.48 0.67 -13.08
C GLN A 145 -14.13 0.30 -11.62
N ALA A 146 -13.31 -0.74 -11.41
CA ALA A 146 -12.85 -1.13 -10.08
C ALA A 146 -12.01 -0.02 -9.41
N ILE A 147 -11.08 0.58 -10.14
CA ILE A 147 -10.28 1.72 -9.64
C ILE A 147 -11.21 2.90 -9.29
N ARG A 148 -12.20 3.19 -10.13
CA ARG A 148 -13.15 4.28 -9.92
C ARG A 148 -14.00 4.05 -8.66
N ALA A 149 -14.51 2.84 -8.47
CA ALA A 149 -15.27 2.45 -7.29
C ALA A 149 -14.41 2.59 -6.02
N GLU A 150 -13.16 2.12 -6.05
CA GLU A 150 -12.25 2.23 -4.91
C GLU A 150 -11.95 3.70 -4.54
N ARG A 151 -11.71 4.55 -5.55
CA ARG A 151 -11.52 5.99 -5.33
C ARG A 151 -12.75 6.64 -4.68
N GLN A 152 -13.96 6.25 -5.09
CA GLN A 152 -15.20 6.75 -4.49
C GLN A 152 -15.31 6.33 -3.02
N ARG A 153 -15.01 5.06 -2.70
CA ARG A 153 -15.01 4.56 -1.31
C ARG A 153 -14.02 5.33 -0.43
N ILE A 154 -12.78 5.51 -0.90
CA ILE A 154 -11.76 6.29 -0.20
C ILE A 154 -12.22 7.74 0.00
N GLN A 155 -12.87 8.35 -1.01
CA GLN A 155 -13.40 9.71 -0.90
C GLN A 155 -14.52 9.80 0.14
N GLU A 156 -15.43 8.83 0.18
CA GLU A 156 -16.51 8.77 1.17
C GLU A 156 -15.97 8.55 2.59
N GLU A 157 -15.01 7.65 2.78
CA GLU A 157 -14.34 7.44 4.07
C GLU A 157 -13.61 8.69 4.55
N ASN A 158 -12.91 9.39 3.64
CA ASN A 158 -12.24 10.65 3.95
C ASN A 158 -13.26 11.75 4.32
N LYS A 159 -14.39 11.84 3.61
CA LYS A 159 -15.49 12.74 3.98
C LYS A 159 -16.02 12.40 5.37
N LEU A 160 -16.28 11.13 5.66
CA LEU A 160 -16.78 10.69 6.97
C LEU A 160 -15.77 11.00 8.09
N LYS A 161 -14.47 10.78 7.84
CA LYS A 161 -13.40 11.12 8.78
C LYS A 161 -13.37 12.62 9.03
N HIS A 162 -13.46 13.44 7.98
CA HIS A 162 -13.52 14.89 8.09
C HIS A 162 -14.74 15.35 8.90
N TYR A 163 -15.92 14.79 8.64
CA TYR A 163 -17.13 15.07 9.44
C TYR A 163 -16.94 14.68 10.91
N LYS A 164 -16.33 13.53 11.20
CA LYS A 164 -16.02 13.12 12.59
C LYS A 164 -15.06 14.09 13.26
N GLU A 165 -14.01 14.54 12.57
CA GLU A 165 -13.05 15.52 13.10
C GLU A 165 -13.72 16.89 13.39
N GLN A 166 -14.57 17.36 12.47
CA GLN A 166 -15.37 18.57 12.67
C GLN A 166 -16.33 18.41 13.86
N TRP A 167 -17.03 17.27 13.95
CA TRP A 167 -17.96 16.98 15.05
C TRP A 167 -17.25 16.96 16.41
N ILE A 168 -16.10 16.29 16.51
CA ILE A 168 -15.27 16.28 17.72
C ILE A 168 -14.82 17.71 18.08
N THR A 169 -14.45 18.51 17.09
CA THR A 169 -14.02 19.90 17.30
C THR A 169 -15.16 20.77 17.82
N CYS A 170 -16.35 20.66 17.22
CA CYS A 170 -17.55 21.34 17.68
C CYS A 170 -17.94 20.92 19.10
N ARG A 171 -17.92 19.61 19.41
CA ARG A 171 -18.18 19.09 20.78
C ARG A 171 -17.16 19.59 21.79
N LYS A 172 -15.87 19.69 21.42
CA LYS A 172 -14.82 20.29 22.27
C LYS A 172 -15.11 21.76 22.56
N GLN A 173 -15.53 22.54 21.57
CA GLN A 173 -15.91 23.95 21.78
C GLN A 173 -17.13 24.07 22.68
N LEU A 174 -18.15 23.24 22.46
CA LEU A 174 -19.35 23.19 23.30
C LEU A 174 -19.01 22.80 24.75
N TRP A 175 -18.09 21.85 24.94
CA TRP A 175 -17.57 21.51 26.25
C TRP A 175 -16.97 22.75 26.92
N GLU A 176 -16.09 23.51 26.25
CA GLU A 176 -15.49 24.70 26.88
C GLU A 176 -16.55 25.75 27.27
N GLN A 177 -17.62 25.91 26.49
CA GLN A 177 -18.74 26.79 26.83
C GLN A 177 -19.55 26.31 28.03
N GLN A 178 -19.77 24.99 28.15
CA GLN A 178 -20.60 24.39 29.21
C GLN A 178 -19.78 23.89 30.41
N ARG A 179 -18.46 23.95 30.33
CA ARG A 179 -17.49 23.36 31.27
C ARG A 179 -17.84 23.66 32.71
N TYR A 180 -18.06 24.93 33.03
CA TYR A 180 -18.39 25.34 34.40
C TYR A 180 -19.71 24.71 34.91
N LYS A 181 -20.76 24.68 34.08
CA LYS A 181 -22.07 24.11 34.46
C LYS A 181 -21.98 22.60 34.68
N ILE A 182 -21.26 21.90 33.80
CA ILE A 182 -21.08 20.44 33.88
C ILE A 182 -20.24 20.07 35.11
N LEU A 183 -19.10 20.75 35.31
CA LEU A 183 -18.25 20.50 36.49
C LEU A 183 -19.00 20.81 37.79
N ASN A 184 -19.78 21.90 37.82
CA ASN A 184 -20.50 22.29 39.02
C ASN A 184 -21.67 21.37 39.38
N SER A 185 -22.32 20.77 38.39
CA SER A 185 -23.40 19.78 38.59
C SER A 185 -22.87 18.40 39.00
N SER A 186 -21.62 18.06 38.67
CA SER A 186 -21.04 16.76 39.03
C SER A 186 -20.63 16.66 40.51
N LEU A 187 -21.31 15.78 41.25
CA LEU A 187 -21.05 15.56 42.68
C LEU A 187 -19.63 15.03 42.94
N GLU A 188 -19.14 14.14 42.07
CA GLU A 188 -17.82 13.52 42.18
C GLU A 188 -16.69 14.56 42.09
N TYR A 189 -16.78 15.48 41.12
CA TYR A 189 -15.79 16.55 40.95
C TYR A 189 -15.79 17.52 42.14
N GLN A 190 -16.98 17.91 42.63
CA GLN A 190 -17.11 18.76 43.81
C GLN A 190 -16.50 18.12 45.05
N THR A 191 -16.74 16.82 45.24
CA THR A 191 -16.16 16.04 46.33
C THR A 191 -14.63 15.98 46.19
N ALA A 192 -14.11 15.78 44.98
CA ALA A 192 -12.68 15.80 44.71
C ALA A 192 -12.04 17.18 45.01
N LEU A 193 -12.71 18.28 44.67
CA LEU A 193 -12.25 19.64 44.99
C LEU A 193 -12.20 19.90 46.50
N LYS A 194 -13.27 19.53 47.22
CA LYS A 194 -13.32 19.62 48.69
C LYS A 194 -12.20 18.80 49.32
N ASN A 195 -12.01 17.56 48.85
CA ASN A 195 -10.94 16.69 49.31
C ASN A 195 -9.55 17.28 49.03
N LYS A 196 -9.31 17.85 47.85
CA LYS A 196 -8.04 18.53 47.53
C LYS A 196 -7.75 19.69 48.48
N LYS A 197 -8.75 20.52 48.79
CA LYS A 197 -8.62 21.60 49.78
C LYS A 197 -8.34 21.03 51.17
N LYS A 198 -9.09 20.01 51.62
CA LYS A 198 -8.89 19.34 52.91
C LYS A 198 -7.47 18.78 53.05
N TRP A 199 -6.98 18.06 52.05
CA TRP A 199 -5.61 17.52 52.04
C TRP A 199 -4.54 18.61 52.07
N ARG A 200 -4.76 19.73 51.36
CA ARG A 200 -3.84 20.88 51.43
C ARG A 200 -3.80 21.47 52.85
N THR A 201 -4.95 21.60 53.50
CA THR A 201 -5.03 22.07 54.89
C THR A 201 -4.34 21.10 55.85
N ILE A 202 -4.58 19.79 55.71
CA ILE A 202 -3.92 18.76 56.52
C ILE A 202 -2.40 18.83 56.35
N LYS A 203 -1.90 18.92 55.11
CA LYS A 203 -0.46 19.06 54.85
C LYS A 203 0.13 20.33 55.47
N PHE A 204 -0.60 21.44 55.42
CA PHE A 204 -0.19 22.69 56.05
C PHE A 204 -0.12 22.57 57.58
N ILE A 205 -1.12 21.94 58.22
CA ILE A 205 -1.12 21.67 59.65
C ILE A 205 0.06 20.78 60.04
N ILE A 206 0.29 19.68 59.32
CA ILE A 206 1.43 18.77 59.56
C ILE A 206 2.76 19.52 59.43
N PHE A 207 2.89 20.42 58.46
CA PHE A 207 4.08 21.26 58.29
C PHE A 207 4.28 22.24 59.46
N LEU A 208 3.21 22.89 59.95
CA LEU A 208 3.31 23.76 61.13
C LEU A 208 3.70 22.98 62.39
N LEU A 209 3.08 21.81 62.62
CA LEU A 209 3.43 20.94 63.74
C LEU A 209 4.89 20.49 63.67
N PHE A 210 5.38 20.18 62.46
CA PHE A 210 6.78 19.85 62.21
C PHE A 210 7.71 21.02 62.56
N LEU A 211 7.39 22.25 62.12
CA LEU A 211 8.18 23.45 62.48
C LEU A 211 8.20 23.71 63.99
N CYS A 212 7.07 23.54 64.69
CA CYS A 212 7.03 23.67 66.14
C CYS A 212 7.90 22.62 66.84
N TYR A 213 7.84 21.36 66.41
CA TYR A 213 8.69 20.28 66.94
C TYR A 213 10.18 20.57 66.74
N TRP A 214 10.55 21.03 65.54
CA TRP A 214 11.92 21.39 65.21
C TRP A 214 12.41 22.60 66.00
N GLY A 215 11.58 23.63 66.16
CA GLY A 215 11.89 24.78 67.01
C GLY A 215 12.14 24.36 68.46
N TRP A 216 11.25 23.55 69.03
CA TRP A 216 11.42 23.03 70.39
C TRP A 216 12.71 22.22 70.55
N TYR A 217 13.03 21.34 69.59
CA TYR A 217 14.28 20.57 69.60
C TYR A 217 15.51 21.47 69.60
N ILE A 218 15.54 22.52 68.78
CA ILE A 218 16.67 23.44 68.69
C ILE A 218 16.86 24.23 69.99
N PHE A 219 15.79 24.78 70.55
CA PHE A 219 15.88 25.63 71.76
C PHE A 219 16.13 24.85 73.05
N TYR A 220 15.49 23.70 73.22
CA TYR A 220 15.52 22.97 74.51
C TYR A 220 16.22 21.62 74.41
N GLY A 221 16.10 20.94 73.27
CA GLY A 221 16.71 19.63 73.06
C GLY A 221 18.24 19.69 73.03
N ILE A 222 18.80 20.69 72.34
CA ILE A 222 20.26 20.89 72.24
C ILE A 222 20.85 21.23 73.62
N ASP A 223 20.23 22.15 74.36
CA ASP A 223 20.68 22.54 75.69
C ASP A 223 20.63 21.36 76.68
N TYR A 224 19.57 20.55 76.64
CA TYR A 224 19.45 19.34 77.45
C TYR A 224 20.56 18.32 77.15
N ILE A 225 20.88 18.12 75.87
CA ILE A 225 21.96 17.22 75.44
C ILE A 225 23.33 17.77 75.87
N ASN A 226 23.57 19.07 75.73
CA ASN A 226 24.84 19.71 76.07
C ASN A 226 25.12 19.74 77.58
N GLN A 227 24.08 19.83 78.41
CA GLN A 227 24.21 19.87 79.86
C GLN A 227 24.54 18.49 80.47
N PHE A 228 24.19 17.39 79.79
CA PHE A 228 24.47 16.02 80.22
C PHE A 228 25.76 15.47 79.57
N LYS A 229 26.85 15.38 80.35
CA LYS A 229 28.15 14.85 79.89
C LYS A 229 28.28 13.31 79.90
N GLY A 230 27.22 12.57 80.23
CA GLY A 230 27.21 11.10 80.36
C GLY A 230 26.05 10.43 79.61
N PHE A 231 26.05 9.09 79.57
CA PHE A 231 25.03 8.32 78.84
C PHE A 231 23.63 8.48 79.47
N SER A 232 22.72 9.12 78.74
CA SER A 232 21.31 9.28 79.12
C SER A 232 20.41 8.64 78.07
N TRP A 233 19.56 7.71 78.51
CA TRP A 233 18.54 7.09 77.66
C TRP A 233 17.59 8.13 77.05
N TRP A 234 17.33 9.23 77.75
CA TRP A 234 16.52 10.33 77.26
C TRP A 234 17.21 11.12 76.13
N ALA A 235 18.51 11.34 76.22
CA ALA A 235 19.27 12.00 75.17
C ALA A 235 19.30 11.16 73.88
N LEU A 236 19.50 9.84 73.99
CA LEU A 236 19.42 8.92 72.84
C LEU A 236 18.02 8.91 72.19
N PHE A 237 16.97 8.92 73.00
CA PHE A 237 15.60 8.99 72.49
C PHE A 237 15.33 10.29 71.72
N ILE A 238 15.83 11.42 72.21
CA ILE A 238 15.69 12.73 71.54
C ILE A 238 16.44 12.75 70.20
N VAL A 239 17.66 12.22 70.13
CA VAL A 239 18.45 12.16 68.89
C VAL A 239 17.84 11.20 67.85
N THR A 240 17.35 10.03 68.30
CA THR A 240 16.74 9.04 67.41
C THR A 240 15.39 9.51 66.85
N THR A 241 14.57 10.17 67.66
CA THR A 241 13.29 10.72 67.17
C THR A 241 13.50 11.89 66.22
N PHE A 242 14.51 12.74 66.45
CA PHE A 242 14.87 13.82 65.52
C PHE A 242 15.34 13.30 64.16
N THR A 243 16.26 12.33 64.15
CA THR A 243 16.79 11.75 62.91
C THR A 243 15.72 11.05 62.06
N LEU A 244 14.73 10.40 62.70
CA LEU A 244 13.61 9.77 62.00
C LEU A 244 12.48 10.73 61.61
N SER A 245 12.39 11.91 62.25
CA SER A 245 11.29 12.87 62.01
C SER A 245 11.27 13.44 60.59
N PHE A 246 12.43 13.72 60.00
CA PHE A 246 12.52 14.32 58.66
C PHE A 246 12.15 13.33 57.55
N PRO A 247 12.67 12.08 57.51
CA PRO A 247 12.20 11.06 56.57
C PRO A 247 10.69 10.78 56.70
N ALA A 248 10.16 10.70 57.92
CA ALA A 248 8.74 10.47 58.16
C ALA A 248 7.87 11.63 57.63
N PHE A 249 8.31 12.88 57.82
CA PHE A 249 7.64 14.07 57.27
C PHE A 249 7.61 14.05 55.74
N ILE A 250 8.72 13.66 55.08
CA ILE A 250 8.78 13.52 53.62
C ILE A 250 7.76 12.49 53.13
N VAL A 251 7.70 11.31 53.76
CA VAL A 251 6.75 10.26 53.38
C VAL A 251 5.30 10.74 53.50
N LEU A 252 4.95 11.44 54.58
CA LEU A 252 3.61 12.02 54.76
C LEU A 252 3.28 13.08 53.70
N CYS A 253 4.27 13.88 53.27
CA CYS A 253 4.08 14.86 52.20
C CYS A 253 3.83 14.22 50.83
N LEU A 254 4.38 13.02 50.59
CA LEU A 254 4.24 12.28 49.34
C LEU A 254 2.89 11.57 49.17
N ILE A 255 2.11 11.41 50.25
CA ILE A 255 0.75 10.85 50.15
C ILE A 255 -0.11 11.75 49.26
N LYS A 256 -0.59 11.19 48.16
CA LYS A 256 -1.50 11.84 47.21
C LYS A 256 -2.90 11.23 47.32
N PRO A 257 -3.97 12.03 47.08
CA PRO A 257 -5.31 11.48 47.01
C PRO A 257 -5.44 10.48 45.84
N TYR A 258 -6.28 9.47 46.01
CA TYR A 258 -6.55 8.40 45.03
C TYR A 258 -6.87 8.91 43.62
N LYS A 259 -7.56 10.05 43.49
CA LYS A 259 -7.90 10.63 42.18
C LYS A 259 -7.92 12.17 42.24
N THR A 260 -7.29 12.81 41.27
CA THR A 260 -7.16 14.28 41.20
C THR A 260 -8.36 14.90 40.48
N PRO A 261 -8.77 16.13 40.82
CA PRO A 261 -9.86 16.82 40.11
C PRO A 261 -9.64 16.93 38.60
N THR A 262 -8.39 17.08 38.15
CA THR A 262 -8.01 17.12 36.73
C THR A 262 -8.37 15.84 36.01
N ARG A 263 -8.14 14.68 36.64
CA ARG A 263 -8.49 13.38 36.03
C ARG A 263 -10.01 13.17 35.92
N TYR A 264 -10.78 13.63 36.91
CA TYR A 264 -12.25 13.62 36.82
C TYR A 264 -12.77 14.53 35.73
N GLU A 265 -12.19 15.72 35.59
CA GLU A 265 -12.54 16.66 34.54
C GLU A 265 -12.24 16.10 33.14
N GLU A 266 -11.10 15.44 32.96
CA GLU A 266 -10.75 14.74 31.71
C GLU A 266 -11.74 13.62 31.38
N GLU A 267 -12.12 12.80 32.36
CA GLU A 267 -13.11 11.73 32.18
C GLU A 267 -14.48 12.29 31.80
N LEU A 268 -14.94 13.37 32.47
CA LEU A 268 -16.19 14.05 32.11
C LEU A 268 -16.12 14.65 30.71
N LYS A 269 -14.98 15.23 30.32
CA LYS A 269 -14.76 15.78 28.98
C LYS A 269 -14.82 14.68 27.91
N GLN A 270 -14.18 13.53 28.16
CA GLN A 270 -14.22 12.39 27.24
C GLN A 270 -15.61 11.79 27.14
N ASN A 271 -16.31 11.61 28.27
CA ASN A 271 -17.68 11.12 28.26
C ASN A 271 -18.61 12.08 27.53
N PHE A 272 -18.46 13.40 27.70
CA PHE A 272 -19.21 14.38 26.95
C PHE A 272 -18.88 14.31 25.46
N ILE A 273 -17.61 14.29 25.06
CA ILE A 273 -17.24 14.23 23.64
C ILE A 273 -17.72 12.92 22.99
N ASN A 274 -17.65 11.79 23.68
CA ASN A 274 -17.98 10.47 23.13
C ASN A 274 -19.45 10.07 23.27
N LYS A 275 -20.26 10.84 23.99
CA LYS A 275 -21.70 10.59 24.10
C LYS A 275 -22.35 10.85 22.73
N ILE A 276 -22.68 9.76 22.05
CA ILE A 276 -23.54 9.74 20.87
C ILE A 276 -24.97 9.85 21.40
N ASP A 277 -25.68 10.91 21.00
CA ASP A 277 -27.10 11.08 21.32
C ASP A 277 -27.97 10.11 20.50
#